data_AF-A0A9Q0R8T3-F1
#
_entry.id   AF-A0A9Q0R8T3-F1
#
_cell.length_a   1.000
_cell.length_b   1.000
_cell.length_c   1.000
_cell.angle_alpha   90.00
_cell.angle_beta   90.00
_cell.angle_gamma   90.00
#
_symmetry.space_group_name_H-M   'P 1'
#
loop_
_entity.id
_entity.type
_entity.pdbx_description
1 polymer ?
#
loop_
_entity_poly.entity_id
_entity_poly.type
_entity_poly.pdbx_seq_one_letter_code
_entity_poly.pdbx_strand_id
1 'polypeptide(L)'
;MHQNIEIFETPDIEKPIPTVRVIQKETDLKTNENENEKQIKEKEKEKQTEFEIISEKQKKFESPLQRYQRLQFEVSEFLSELEEIKKINENKQNISTVELSSLLQNFQKQFNHYNVETFSSPINSVSHLKSEIEQFKEEKTKKQPEKTISYELKAPNFSKSNKNSEKFVEFEKRIAQLENEVGINKVKLNVKQESLVSTVLRMKDLIKIGKTQNIIEIEKRIESLNERLDLFEKHQVSQKQEIHNSNISEMEEMCERWEIIINQLPLIILRLKALKICEEERISLKNRLEELKEKQSQIENLLSKHNIQLKEFTQKFTQNIKIIEENIRKLDSSIASLTRKK
;
A
#
# COMPACT_ATOMS: atom_id res chain seq x y z
N MET A 1 5.10 -14.32 63.87
CA MET A 1 6.15 -13.90 64.81
C MET A 1 7.38 -13.53 64.00
N HIS A 2 8.00 -12.38 64.30
CA HIS A 2 9.45 -12.10 64.37
C HIS A 2 10.39 -13.02 63.54
N GLN A 3 11.32 -12.52 62.71
CA GLN A 3 12.15 -11.30 62.83
C GLN A 3 12.67 -10.76 61.46
N ASN A 4 12.99 -9.46 61.41
CA ASN A 4 13.87 -8.85 60.39
C ASN A 4 15.34 -9.09 60.74
N ILE A 5 16.24 -9.19 59.74
CA ILE A 5 17.60 -8.59 59.73
C ILE A 5 17.91 -8.10 58.29
N GLU A 6 18.80 -7.12 58.17
CA GLU A 6 18.90 -6.13 57.08
C GLU A 6 20.37 -5.93 56.63
N ILE A 7 20.59 -5.61 55.34
CA ILE A 7 21.70 -4.82 54.72
C ILE A 7 23.16 -5.37 54.78
N PHE A 8 23.87 -5.43 53.63
CA PHE A 8 25.05 -4.58 53.26
C PHE A 8 25.84 -5.03 52.00
N GLU A 9 25.72 -4.19 50.96
CA GLU A 9 26.72 -3.63 50.00
C GLU A 9 27.93 -4.40 49.39
N THR A 10 28.35 -3.84 48.25
CA THR A 10 29.41 -4.16 47.26
C THR A 10 30.85 -3.81 47.77
N PRO A 11 32.01 -3.92 47.04
CA PRO A 11 32.20 -3.95 45.56
C PRO A 11 33.45 -4.68 44.92
N ASP A 12 33.51 -4.61 43.58
CA ASP A 12 34.64 -4.32 42.67
C ASP A 12 35.88 -5.23 42.34
N ILE A 13 36.02 -5.45 41.00
CA ILE A 13 37.21 -5.37 40.10
C ILE A 13 38.45 -6.30 40.32
N GLU A 14 38.81 -7.13 39.31
CA GLU A 14 40.11 -7.09 38.55
C GLU A 14 40.31 -8.24 37.50
N LYS A 15 41.35 -8.11 36.66
CA LYS A 15 41.59 -8.75 35.33
C LYS A 15 42.34 -10.09 35.37
N PRO A 16 42.33 -10.88 34.27
CA PRO A 16 43.33 -11.94 34.01
C PRO A 16 44.20 -11.71 32.76
N ILE A 17 45.53 -11.77 32.92
CA ILE A 17 46.57 -12.05 31.88
C ILE A 17 47.85 -12.51 32.63
N PRO A 18 48.90 -13.10 32.02
CA PRO A 18 49.02 -13.85 30.76
C PRO A 18 49.71 -15.24 30.95
N THR A 19 49.84 -16.05 29.88
CA THR A 19 51.11 -16.77 29.55
C THR A 19 51.10 -17.15 28.06
N VAL A 20 52.27 -17.06 27.41
CA VAL A 20 52.49 -17.16 25.95
C VAL A 20 53.18 -18.48 25.57
N ARG A 21 52.91 -19.01 24.36
CA ARG A 21 53.89 -19.82 23.62
C ARG A 21 53.85 -19.58 22.10
N VAL A 22 55.02 -19.79 21.47
CA VAL A 22 55.58 -19.05 20.32
C VAL A 22 56.73 -19.91 19.74
N ILE A 23 57.08 -20.00 18.44
CA ILE A 23 56.52 -19.60 17.12
C ILE A 23 57.12 -20.58 16.08
N GLN A 24 56.40 -20.96 15.02
CA GLN A 24 56.93 -21.23 13.65
C GLN A 24 55.76 -21.56 12.68
N LYS A 25 55.36 -20.65 11.77
CA LYS A 25 55.97 -20.21 10.49
C LYS A 25 55.76 -21.20 9.32
N GLU A 26 54.90 -20.83 8.36
CA GLU A 26 55.22 -20.85 6.91
C GLU A 26 54.14 -20.22 6.01
N THR A 27 54.57 -19.55 4.92
CA THR A 27 53.79 -19.14 3.72
C THR A 27 52.80 -17.94 3.76
N ASP A 28 53.29 -16.75 4.12
CA ASP A 28 52.73 -15.49 3.59
C ASP A 28 53.24 -15.26 2.15
N LEU A 29 52.38 -15.35 1.11
CA LEU A 29 52.72 -14.89 -0.26
C LEU A 29 51.56 -14.77 -1.29
N LYS A 30 50.28 -14.78 -0.90
CA LYS A 30 49.13 -14.83 -1.86
C LYS A 30 47.98 -13.83 -1.65
N THR A 31 48.12 -12.84 -0.78
CA THR A 31 47.04 -11.90 -0.42
C THR A 31 47.16 -10.50 -1.01
N ASN A 32 48.33 -10.07 -1.52
CA ASN A 32 48.56 -8.69 -1.97
C ASN A 32 48.18 -8.36 -3.43
N GLU A 33 47.78 -9.34 -4.25
CA GLU A 33 47.39 -9.07 -5.66
C GLU A 33 45.91 -8.64 -5.77
N ASN A 34 45.04 -9.09 -4.87
CA ASN A 34 43.59 -8.88 -4.95
C ASN A 34 43.08 -7.50 -4.48
N GLU A 35 43.87 -6.75 -3.71
CA GLU A 35 43.46 -5.41 -3.23
C GLU A 35 43.83 -4.29 -4.22
N ASN A 36 44.94 -4.44 -4.94
CA ASN A 36 45.35 -3.50 -5.98
C ASN A 36 44.40 -3.54 -7.20
N GLU A 37 43.93 -4.72 -7.61
CA GLU A 37 42.93 -4.83 -8.67
C GLU A 37 41.59 -4.15 -8.31
N LYS A 38 41.20 -4.15 -7.03
CA LYS A 38 39.98 -3.46 -6.58
C LYS A 38 40.14 -1.95 -6.64
N GLN A 39 41.24 -1.40 -6.13
CA GLN A 39 41.47 0.06 -6.13
C GLN A 39 41.67 0.64 -7.53
N ILE A 40 42.20 -0.14 -8.49
CA ILE A 40 42.27 0.28 -9.90
C ILE A 40 40.85 0.34 -10.51
N LYS A 41 40.02 -0.70 -10.30
CA LYS A 41 38.61 -0.75 -10.77
C LYS A 41 37.69 0.27 -10.09
N GLU A 42 38.06 0.82 -8.94
CA GLU A 42 37.32 1.89 -8.26
C GLU A 42 37.74 3.29 -8.74
N LYS A 43 39.02 3.50 -9.10
CA LYS A 43 39.49 4.79 -9.65
C LYS A 43 39.12 5.02 -11.12
N GLU A 44 38.75 3.99 -11.86
CA GLU A 44 38.21 4.12 -13.23
C GLU A 44 36.70 4.45 -13.28
N LYS A 45 36.00 4.50 -12.14
CA LYS A 45 34.56 4.88 -12.09
C LYS A 45 34.29 6.36 -11.92
N GLU A 46 35.30 7.18 -11.65
CA GLU A 46 35.19 8.64 -11.66
C GLU A 46 35.77 9.18 -12.97
N LYS A 47 34.88 9.73 -13.84
CA LYS A 47 35.12 10.26 -15.19
C LYS A 47 35.02 9.28 -16.37
N GLN A 48 33.88 8.60 -16.51
CA GLN A 48 33.34 8.30 -17.85
C GLN A 48 31.87 8.73 -17.96
N THR A 49 31.65 10.03 -18.16
CA THR A 49 30.47 10.53 -18.89
C THR A 49 30.73 10.41 -20.38
N GLU A 50 31.09 9.21 -20.83
CA GLU A 50 31.42 8.92 -22.23
C GLU A 50 30.23 8.24 -22.90
N PHE A 51 29.68 8.92 -23.90
CA PHE A 51 28.59 8.40 -24.72
C PHE A 51 29.15 7.40 -25.74
N GLU A 52 29.38 6.14 -25.31
CA GLU A 52 29.80 5.08 -26.23
C GLU A 52 28.62 4.60 -27.11
N ILE A 53 28.52 5.18 -28.30
CA ILE A 53 27.71 4.63 -29.40
C ILE A 53 28.48 3.45 -30.01
N ILE A 54 28.22 2.24 -29.51
CA ILE A 54 28.84 1.01 -30.01
C ILE A 54 28.43 0.79 -31.48
N SER A 55 29.42 0.70 -32.38
CA SER A 55 29.20 0.40 -33.79
C SER A 55 28.60 -1.00 -34.00
N GLU A 56 27.80 -1.18 -35.05
CA GLU A 56 26.80 -2.25 -35.27
C GLU A 56 27.24 -3.73 -35.10
N LYS A 57 28.54 -4.02 -34.96
CA LYS A 57 29.12 -5.37 -34.97
C LYS A 57 29.24 -6.04 -33.58
N GLN A 58 28.82 -5.41 -32.49
CA GLN A 58 28.92 -5.97 -31.12
C GLN A 58 27.58 -6.05 -30.33
N LYS A 59 26.47 -6.42 -31.00
CA LYS A 59 25.11 -6.60 -30.42
C LYS A 59 24.94 -7.70 -29.33
N LYS A 60 25.99 -8.20 -28.68
CA LYS A 60 25.90 -9.38 -27.78
C LYS A 60 25.84 -9.10 -26.27
N PHE A 61 26.23 -7.91 -25.79
CA PHE A 61 26.09 -7.54 -24.37
C PHE A 61 25.77 -6.05 -24.22
N GLU A 62 24.49 -5.69 -24.33
CA GLU A 62 24.00 -4.36 -23.97
C GLU A 62 23.47 -4.37 -22.54
N SER A 63 23.91 -3.43 -21.70
CA SER A 63 23.26 -3.24 -20.40
C SER A 63 21.84 -2.67 -20.57
N PRO A 64 20.89 -2.91 -19.66
CA PRO A 64 19.53 -2.37 -19.78
C PRO A 64 19.48 -0.84 -19.92
N LEU A 65 20.39 -0.13 -19.24
CA LEU A 65 20.52 1.33 -19.33
C LEU A 65 21.06 1.78 -20.70
N GLN A 66 22.08 1.10 -21.22
CA GLN A 66 22.65 1.41 -22.54
C GLN A 66 21.67 1.10 -23.67
N ARG A 67 20.93 0.00 -23.57
CA ARG A 67 19.85 -0.35 -24.49
C ARG A 67 18.71 0.67 -24.45
N TYR A 68 18.38 1.19 -23.27
CA TYR A 68 17.42 2.29 -23.12
C TYR A 68 17.91 3.56 -23.83
N GLN A 69 19.16 3.96 -23.61
CA GLN A 69 19.75 5.16 -24.22
C GLN A 69 19.82 5.05 -25.75
N ARG A 70 20.21 3.89 -26.29
CA ARG A 70 20.16 3.68 -27.75
C ARG A 70 18.72 3.72 -28.27
N LEU A 71 17.75 3.07 -27.60
CA LEU A 71 16.36 3.11 -28.06
C LEU A 71 15.78 4.54 -27.99
N GLN A 72 16.16 5.34 -27.00
CA GLN A 72 15.82 6.76 -26.93
C GLN A 72 16.40 7.55 -28.12
N PHE A 73 17.65 7.25 -28.51
CA PHE A 73 18.29 7.84 -29.69
C PHE A 73 17.60 7.40 -31.00
N GLU A 74 17.42 6.10 -31.23
CA GLU A 74 16.69 5.52 -32.38
C GLU A 74 15.28 6.13 -32.52
N VAL A 75 14.57 6.31 -31.40
CA VAL A 75 13.25 6.98 -31.34
C VAL A 75 13.31 8.46 -31.74
N SER A 76 14.38 9.17 -31.37
CA SER A 76 14.56 10.59 -31.75
C SER A 76 15.08 10.77 -33.19
N GLU A 77 15.87 9.83 -33.67
CA GLU A 77 16.35 9.76 -35.05
C GLU A 77 15.18 9.50 -36.00
N PHE A 78 14.36 8.48 -35.71
CA PHE A 78 13.18 8.18 -36.53
C PHE A 78 12.10 9.28 -36.45
N LEU A 79 12.01 10.04 -35.36
CA LEU A 79 11.20 11.28 -35.34
C LEU A 79 11.76 12.35 -36.28
N SER A 80 13.08 12.52 -36.32
CA SER A 80 13.75 13.48 -37.20
C SER A 80 13.56 13.08 -38.67
N GLU A 81 13.74 11.80 -39.01
CA GLU A 81 13.43 11.25 -40.33
C GLU A 81 11.95 11.46 -40.72
N LEU A 82 11.00 11.23 -39.80
CA LEU A 82 9.58 11.49 -40.07
C LEU A 82 9.28 12.98 -40.27
N GLU A 83 9.98 13.89 -39.58
CA GLU A 83 9.88 15.33 -39.81
C GLU A 83 10.52 15.76 -41.15
N GLU A 84 11.61 15.12 -41.58
CA GLU A 84 12.20 15.34 -42.91
C GLU A 84 11.31 14.80 -44.02
N ILE A 85 10.76 13.59 -43.88
CA ILE A 85 9.77 13.02 -44.79
C ILE A 85 8.53 13.94 -44.86
N LYS A 86 8.08 14.51 -43.74
CA LYS A 86 6.96 15.47 -43.70
C LYS A 86 7.26 16.75 -44.48
N LYS A 87 8.50 17.29 -44.40
CA LYS A 87 8.96 18.45 -45.19
C LYS A 87 9.08 18.12 -46.69
N ILE A 88 9.46 16.89 -47.04
CA ILE A 88 9.58 16.43 -48.43
C ILE A 88 8.20 16.17 -49.07
N ASN A 89 7.20 15.75 -48.28
CA ASN A 89 5.86 15.36 -48.75
C ASN A 89 4.78 16.47 -48.67
N GLU A 90 5.14 17.76 -48.58
CA GLU A 90 4.16 18.86 -48.43
C GLU A 90 3.03 18.89 -49.49
N ASN A 91 3.22 18.25 -50.65
CA ASN A 91 2.24 18.16 -51.74
C ASN A 91 1.33 16.90 -51.72
N LYS A 92 1.40 16.00 -50.74
CA LYS A 92 0.45 14.87 -50.58
C LYS A 92 0.07 14.65 -49.12
N GLN A 93 -1.21 14.84 -48.81
CA GLN A 93 -1.81 14.62 -47.48
C GLN A 93 -1.86 13.13 -47.10
N ASN A 94 -0.70 12.53 -46.80
CA ASN A 94 -0.63 11.21 -46.19
C ASN A 94 -0.78 11.36 -44.66
N ILE A 95 -2.04 11.44 -44.23
CA ILE A 95 -2.50 11.55 -42.83
C ILE A 95 -1.73 10.60 -41.89
N SER A 96 -1.46 9.38 -42.37
CA SER A 96 -0.65 8.35 -41.69
C SER A 96 0.72 8.85 -41.19
N THR A 97 1.42 9.75 -41.89
CA THR A 97 2.74 10.26 -41.44
C THR A 97 2.64 11.18 -40.22
N VAL A 98 1.58 11.98 -40.14
CA VAL A 98 1.31 12.88 -39.01
C VAL A 98 0.77 12.09 -37.82
N GLU A 99 -0.08 11.10 -38.07
CA GLU A 99 -0.56 10.17 -37.04
C GLU A 99 0.60 9.37 -36.42
N LEU A 100 1.49 8.80 -37.25
CA LEU A 100 2.69 8.10 -36.80
C LEU A 100 3.60 9.02 -35.98
N SER A 101 3.89 10.24 -36.45
CA SER A 101 4.65 11.23 -35.68
C SER A 101 4.00 11.52 -34.31
N SER A 102 2.67 11.68 -34.25
CA SER A 102 1.95 11.92 -33.00
C SER A 102 1.97 10.72 -32.04
N LEU A 103 1.83 9.50 -32.57
CA LEU A 103 1.92 8.24 -31.81
C LEU A 103 3.31 8.07 -31.23
N LEU A 104 4.34 8.41 -32.00
CA LEU A 104 5.75 8.25 -31.62
C LEU A 104 6.18 9.34 -30.62
N GLN A 105 5.70 10.58 -30.75
CA GLN A 105 5.80 11.59 -29.70
C GLN A 105 5.10 11.16 -28.40
N ASN A 106 3.95 10.48 -28.48
CA ASN A 106 3.28 9.92 -27.31
C ASN A 106 4.06 8.75 -26.69
N PHE A 107 4.68 7.90 -27.52
CA PHE A 107 5.59 6.85 -27.07
C PHE A 107 6.83 7.44 -26.36
N GLN A 108 7.46 8.47 -26.93
CA GLN A 108 8.59 9.18 -26.32
C GLN A 108 8.19 9.83 -24.97
N LYS A 109 7.00 10.42 -24.86
CA LYS A 109 6.46 10.94 -23.58
C LYS A 109 6.27 9.83 -22.55
N GLN A 110 5.74 8.67 -22.94
CA GLN A 110 5.63 7.50 -22.05
C GLN A 110 7.02 7.00 -21.62
N PHE A 111 7.96 6.89 -22.55
CA PHE A 111 9.33 6.43 -22.31
C PHE A 111 10.08 7.32 -21.31
N ASN A 112 9.91 8.65 -21.44
CA ASN A 112 10.44 9.64 -20.50
C ASN A 112 9.73 9.58 -19.13
N HIS A 113 8.41 9.37 -19.11
CA HIS A 113 7.63 9.29 -17.87
C HIS A 113 8.01 8.07 -17.01
N TYR A 114 8.14 6.88 -17.63
CA TYR A 114 8.61 5.67 -16.94
C TYR A 114 10.01 5.83 -16.35
N ASN A 115 10.89 6.60 -17.00
CA ASN A 115 12.24 6.91 -16.48
C ASN A 115 12.20 7.74 -15.19
N VAL A 116 11.29 8.70 -15.09
CA VAL A 116 11.11 9.50 -13.87
C VAL A 116 10.61 8.62 -12.72
N GLU A 117 9.71 7.67 -12.97
CA GLU A 117 9.22 6.79 -11.90
C GLU A 117 10.23 5.70 -11.47
N THR A 118 11.10 5.22 -12.38
CA THR A 118 12.07 4.16 -12.07
C THR A 118 13.42 4.66 -11.56
N PHE A 119 13.96 5.75 -12.10
CA PHE A 119 15.28 6.27 -11.70
C PHE A 119 15.20 7.48 -10.76
N SER A 120 14.19 8.35 -10.89
CA SER A 120 13.89 9.36 -9.86
C SER A 120 13.05 8.73 -8.74
N SER A 121 13.64 7.72 -8.09
CA SER A 121 13.22 7.31 -6.75
C SER A 121 13.23 8.55 -5.84
N PRO A 122 12.14 8.85 -5.10
CA PRO A 122 12.07 10.01 -4.20
C PRO A 122 13.09 9.96 -3.04
N ILE A 123 13.86 8.87 -2.95
CA ILE A 123 14.93 8.61 -1.99
C ILE A 123 16.02 9.70 -2.04
N ASN A 124 16.44 10.13 -3.24
CA ASN A 124 17.60 11.03 -3.38
C ASN A 124 17.31 12.48 -2.96
N SER A 125 16.12 12.99 -3.26
CA SER A 125 15.70 14.32 -2.77
C SER A 125 15.36 14.30 -1.28
N VAL A 126 14.82 13.19 -0.77
CA VAL A 126 14.55 13.01 0.66
C VAL A 126 15.83 12.83 1.48
N SER A 127 16.89 12.22 0.96
CA SER A 127 18.18 12.10 1.68
C SER A 127 18.87 13.45 1.86
N HIS A 128 18.88 14.31 0.83
CA HIS A 128 19.40 15.68 0.95
C HIS A 128 18.57 16.51 1.96
N LEU A 129 17.24 16.51 1.86
CA LEU A 129 16.38 17.22 2.81
C LEU A 129 16.51 16.68 4.25
N LYS A 130 16.68 15.37 4.45
CA LYS A 130 16.95 14.79 5.77
C LYS A 130 18.30 15.27 6.32
N SER A 131 19.35 15.24 5.52
CA SER A 131 20.69 15.70 5.91
C SER A 131 20.69 17.19 6.25
N GLU A 132 19.96 18.01 5.48
CA GLU A 132 19.81 19.44 5.72
C GLU A 132 19.00 19.72 7.02
N ILE A 133 17.94 18.93 7.28
CA ILE A 133 17.19 18.99 8.55
C ILE A 133 18.03 18.50 9.75
N GLU A 134 18.92 17.54 9.56
CA GLU A 134 19.81 17.01 10.61
C GLU A 134 20.93 18.01 10.95
N GLN A 135 21.63 18.56 9.95
CA GLN A 135 22.58 19.67 10.14
C GLN A 135 21.93 20.84 10.90
N PHE A 136 20.69 21.19 10.54
CA PHE A 136 19.95 22.27 11.18
C PHE A 136 19.48 21.94 12.62
N LYS A 137 19.36 20.65 12.98
CA LYS A 137 19.14 20.25 14.39
C LYS A 137 20.42 20.41 15.21
N GLU A 138 21.58 20.11 14.63
CA GLU A 138 22.88 20.22 15.29
C GLU A 138 23.31 21.69 15.51
N GLU A 139 23.05 22.57 14.52
CA GLU A 139 23.37 24.01 14.60
C GLU A 139 22.62 24.75 15.72
N LYS A 140 21.45 24.26 16.16
CA LYS A 140 20.66 24.87 17.26
C LYS A 140 21.34 24.87 18.62
N THR A 141 22.50 24.22 18.76
CA THR A 141 23.34 24.31 19.96
C THR A 141 24.05 25.67 20.11
N LYS A 142 24.06 26.52 19.07
CA LYS A 142 24.62 27.89 19.13
C LYS A 142 23.50 28.93 18.94
N LYS A 143 23.46 29.91 19.84
CA LYS A 143 22.38 30.91 19.97
C LYS A 143 22.37 31.93 18.81
N GLN A 144 21.60 31.71 17.74
CA GLN A 144 21.08 32.76 16.85
C GLN A 144 19.67 32.43 16.34
N PRO A 145 18.71 33.38 16.35
CA PRO A 145 17.29 33.11 16.03
C PRO A 145 16.82 33.73 14.70
N GLU A 146 17.38 33.32 13.55
CA GLU A 146 16.97 33.90 12.24
C GLU A 146 16.51 32.92 11.14
N LYS A 147 16.62 31.60 11.35
CA LYS A 147 16.07 30.62 10.41
C LYS A 147 15.04 29.73 11.12
N THR A 148 13.76 29.98 10.88
CA THR A 148 12.64 29.17 11.39
C THR A 148 12.15 28.24 10.29
N ILE A 149 12.40 26.92 10.43
CA ILE A 149 11.84 25.93 9.50
C ILE A 149 10.34 25.80 9.76
N SER A 150 9.52 26.39 8.89
CA SER A 150 8.07 26.23 8.89
C SER A 150 7.65 24.98 8.10
N TYR A 151 7.30 23.90 8.79
CA TYR A 151 6.72 22.71 8.15
C TYR A 151 5.24 22.94 7.82
N GLU A 152 4.95 23.41 6.60
CA GLU A 152 3.57 23.46 6.10
C GLU A 152 3.14 22.06 5.63
N LEU A 153 2.65 21.23 6.56
CA LEU A 153 2.04 19.95 6.21
C LEU A 153 0.67 20.18 5.55
N LYS A 154 0.67 20.39 4.23
CA LYS A 154 -0.53 20.26 3.40
C LYS A 154 -1.00 18.82 3.51
N ALA A 155 -2.11 18.61 4.22
CA ALA A 155 -2.57 17.29 4.62
C ALA A 155 -2.59 16.32 3.41
N PRO A 156 -1.79 15.23 3.43
CA PRO A 156 -1.78 14.29 2.33
C PRO A 156 -3.17 13.70 2.19
N ASN A 157 -3.69 13.70 0.96
CA ASN A 157 -5.08 13.35 0.63
C ASN A 157 -5.55 12.06 1.33
N PHE A 158 -6.24 12.19 2.47
CA PHE A 158 -6.65 11.09 3.35
C PHE A 158 -7.46 10.01 2.60
N SER A 159 -8.22 10.46 1.58
CA SER A 159 -8.96 9.61 0.63
C SER A 159 -8.11 8.53 -0.05
N LYS A 160 -6.81 8.76 -0.33
CA LYS A 160 -5.95 7.75 -0.95
C LYS A 160 -5.62 6.59 0.00
N SER A 161 -5.48 6.85 1.30
CA SER A 161 -5.20 5.81 2.30
C SER A 161 -6.40 4.88 2.48
N ASN A 162 -7.61 5.44 2.60
CA ASN A 162 -8.83 4.66 2.78
C ASN A 162 -9.14 3.76 1.58
N LYS A 163 -8.93 4.23 0.34
CA LYS A 163 -9.11 3.43 -0.88
C LYS A 163 -8.21 2.19 -0.95
N ASN A 164 -7.02 2.23 -0.33
CA ASN A 164 -6.14 1.06 -0.24
C ASN A 164 -6.58 0.12 0.88
N SER A 165 -7.07 0.66 2.00
CA SER A 165 -7.66 -0.12 3.10
C SER A 165 -8.92 -0.88 2.66
N GLU A 166 -9.82 -0.24 1.91
CA GLU A 166 -11.04 -0.85 1.35
C GLU A 166 -10.72 -2.06 0.48
N LYS A 167 -9.73 -1.94 -0.42
CA LYS A 167 -9.24 -3.06 -1.26
C LYS A 167 -8.59 -4.16 -0.44
N PHE A 168 -7.83 -3.80 0.61
CA PHE A 168 -7.22 -4.78 1.51
C PHE A 168 -8.30 -5.62 2.23
N VAL A 169 -9.36 -4.98 2.72
CA VAL A 169 -10.51 -5.67 3.36
C VAL A 169 -11.27 -6.55 2.36
N GLU A 170 -11.37 -6.16 1.08
CA GLU A 170 -11.94 -7.01 0.02
C GLU A 170 -11.08 -8.25 -0.24
N PHE A 171 -9.75 -8.07 -0.35
CA PHE A 171 -8.82 -9.20 -0.51
C PHE A 171 -8.82 -10.12 0.72
N GLU A 172 -8.83 -9.59 1.94
CA GLU A 172 -8.91 -10.34 3.18
C GLU A 172 -10.19 -11.19 3.24
N LYS A 173 -11.35 -10.63 2.89
CA LYS A 173 -12.61 -11.39 2.78
C LYS A 173 -12.55 -12.51 1.75
N ARG A 174 -11.95 -12.24 0.58
CA ARG A 174 -11.81 -13.25 -0.49
C ARG A 174 -10.82 -14.35 -0.08
N ILE A 175 -9.74 -14.00 0.62
CA ILE A 175 -8.79 -14.97 1.17
C ILE A 175 -9.50 -15.82 2.22
N ALA A 176 -10.24 -15.24 3.16
CA ALA A 176 -11.01 -16.00 4.15
C ALA A 176 -12.07 -16.94 3.54
N GLN A 177 -12.69 -16.55 2.42
CA GLN A 177 -13.58 -17.43 1.65
C GLN A 177 -12.81 -18.60 1.02
N LEU A 178 -11.69 -18.32 0.34
CA LEU A 178 -10.83 -19.35 -0.25
C LEU A 178 -10.23 -20.28 0.83
N GLU A 179 -9.87 -19.76 2.00
CA GLU A 179 -9.41 -20.55 3.15
C GLU A 179 -10.51 -21.40 3.77
N ASN A 180 -11.77 -20.98 3.73
CA ASN A 180 -12.89 -21.82 4.16
C ASN A 180 -13.24 -22.92 3.14
N GLU A 181 -13.00 -22.69 1.84
CA GLU A 181 -13.23 -23.67 0.77
C GLU A 181 -12.06 -24.65 0.56
N VAL A 182 -10.81 -24.21 0.82
CA VAL A 182 -9.57 -24.93 0.49
C VAL A 182 -8.74 -25.29 1.74
N GLY A 183 -8.96 -24.61 2.88
CA GLY A 183 -8.15 -24.75 4.08
C GLY A 183 -8.30 -26.10 4.80
N ILE A 184 -7.18 -26.73 5.09
CA ILE A 184 -7.07 -28.14 5.54
C ILE A 184 -7.30 -28.29 7.07
N ASN A 185 -8.09 -27.40 7.68
CA ASN A 185 -8.15 -27.25 9.15
C ASN A 185 -9.39 -27.87 9.83
N LYS A 186 -10.00 -28.91 9.24
CA LYS A 186 -11.11 -29.67 9.89
C LYS A 186 -11.03 -31.18 9.79
N VAL A 187 -10.13 -31.74 8.98
CA VAL A 187 -9.95 -33.19 8.87
C VAL A 187 -8.46 -33.47 8.82
N LYS A 188 -8.00 -34.37 9.71
CA LYS A 188 -6.71 -35.04 9.60
C LYS A 188 -6.72 -35.97 8.38
N LEU A 189 -6.79 -35.39 7.17
CA LEU A 189 -6.60 -36.15 5.96
C LEU A 189 -5.17 -36.69 6.00
N ASN A 190 -5.02 -38.00 6.13
CA ASN A 190 -3.75 -38.72 6.08
C ASN A 190 -3.06 -38.66 4.69
N VAL A 191 -3.50 -37.72 3.85
CA VAL A 191 -2.79 -37.21 2.69
C VAL A 191 -1.66 -36.33 3.24
N LYS A 192 -0.45 -36.90 3.30
CA LYS A 192 0.79 -36.13 3.49
C LYS A 192 0.79 -34.91 2.58
N GLN A 193 1.44 -33.82 3.01
CA GLN A 193 1.43 -32.44 2.48
C GLN A 193 1.80 -32.28 0.99
N GLU A 194 1.09 -32.98 0.12
CA GLU A 194 1.15 -32.92 -1.33
C GLU A 194 0.02 -31.99 -1.78
N SER A 195 0.27 -31.20 -2.83
CA SER A 195 -0.66 -30.19 -3.31
C SER A 195 -2.08 -30.73 -3.54
N LEU A 196 -3.12 -29.92 -3.31
CA LEU A 196 -4.50 -30.30 -3.63
C LEU A 196 -4.65 -30.73 -5.10
N VAL A 197 -3.86 -30.12 -6.00
CA VAL A 197 -3.77 -30.48 -7.42
C VAL A 197 -3.25 -31.89 -7.63
N SER A 198 -2.16 -32.31 -6.97
CA SER A 198 -1.62 -33.68 -7.10
C SER A 198 -2.57 -34.72 -6.49
N THR A 199 -3.29 -34.37 -5.43
CA THR A 199 -4.35 -35.23 -4.86
C THR A 199 -5.52 -35.41 -5.83
N VAL A 200 -6.00 -34.34 -6.47
CA VAL A 200 -7.07 -34.39 -7.48
C VAL A 200 -6.62 -35.15 -8.74
N LEU A 201 -5.37 -34.99 -9.17
CA LEU A 201 -4.82 -35.77 -10.29
C LEU A 201 -4.76 -37.27 -9.95
N ARG A 202 -4.28 -37.62 -8.76
CA ARG A 202 -4.29 -39.02 -8.29
C ARG A 202 -5.70 -39.59 -8.20
N MET A 203 -6.68 -38.84 -7.69
CA MET A 203 -8.09 -39.27 -7.68
C MET A 203 -8.63 -39.47 -9.10
N LYS A 204 -8.34 -38.56 -10.02
CA LYS A 204 -8.72 -38.67 -11.44
C LYS A 204 -8.12 -39.90 -12.11
N ASP A 205 -6.85 -40.20 -11.85
CA ASP A 205 -6.19 -41.38 -12.40
C ASP A 205 -6.73 -42.68 -11.77
N LEU A 206 -7.04 -42.69 -10.47
CA LEU A 206 -7.73 -43.80 -9.81
C LEU A 206 -9.13 -44.04 -10.39
N ILE A 207 -9.91 -42.98 -10.65
CA ILE A 207 -11.22 -43.06 -11.33
C ILE A 207 -11.06 -43.61 -12.76
N LYS A 208 -10.02 -43.21 -13.48
CA LYS A 208 -9.72 -43.69 -14.84
C LYS A 208 -9.29 -45.16 -14.89
N ILE A 209 -8.63 -45.65 -13.83
CA ILE A 209 -8.27 -47.06 -13.63
C ILE A 209 -9.50 -47.88 -13.16
N GLY A 210 -10.41 -47.25 -12.41
CA GLY A 210 -11.69 -47.79 -11.93
C GLY A 210 -12.73 -48.05 -13.03
N LYS A 211 -12.40 -48.91 -13.99
CA LYS A 211 -13.38 -49.47 -14.93
C LYS A 211 -14.36 -50.37 -14.18
N THR A 212 -15.63 -50.34 -14.58
CA THR A 212 -16.78 -50.95 -13.88
C THR A 212 -16.63 -52.42 -13.49
N GLN A 213 -15.87 -53.22 -14.24
CA GLN A 213 -15.63 -54.64 -13.91
C GLN A 213 -14.78 -54.82 -12.65
N ASN A 214 -13.76 -53.98 -12.43
CA ASN A 214 -12.91 -54.05 -11.25
C ASN A 214 -13.67 -53.60 -10.00
N ILE A 215 -14.65 -52.70 -10.14
CA ILE A 215 -15.48 -52.22 -9.03
C ILE A 215 -16.30 -53.37 -8.45
N ILE A 216 -16.93 -54.21 -9.28
CA ILE A 216 -17.74 -55.35 -8.82
C ILE A 216 -16.90 -56.41 -8.09
N GLU A 217 -15.65 -56.64 -8.52
CA GLU A 217 -14.73 -57.54 -7.81
C GLU A 217 -14.24 -56.95 -6.48
N ILE A 218 -13.97 -55.64 -6.45
CA ILE A 218 -13.62 -54.90 -5.25
C ILE A 218 -14.80 -54.86 -4.26
N GLU A 219 -16.03 -54.66 -4.72
CA GLU A 219 -17.25 -54.68 -3.91
C GLU A 219 -17.42 -56.02 -3.21
N LYS A 220 -17.36 -57.15 -3.94
CA LYS A 220 -17.41 -58.50 -3.35
C LYS A 220 -16.28 -58.75 -2.34
N ARG A 221 -15.09 -58.20 -2.60
CA ARG A 221 -13.96 -58.33 -1.68
C ARG A 221 -14.14 -57.47 -0.43
N ILE A 222 -14.69 -56.27 -0.56
CA ILE A 222 -15.08 -55.38 0.56
C ILE A 222 -16.19 -56.05 1.39
N GLU A 223 -17.20 -56.62 0.76
CA GLU A 223 -18.29 -57.36 1.41
C GLU A 223 -17.73 -58.51 2.27
N SER A 224 -16.86 -59.36 1.71
CA SER A 224 -16.18 -60.43 2.46
C SER A 224 -15.23 -59.95 3.57
N LEU A 225 -14.80 -58.68 3.54
CA LEU A 225 -13.92 -58.07 4.52
C LEU A 225 -14.73 -57.38 5.62
N ASN A 226 -15.88 -56.80 5.27
CA ASN A 226 -16.90 -56.31 6.21
C ASN A 226 -17.48 -57.47 7.03
N GLU A 227 -17.85 -58.60 6.41
CA GLU A 227 -18.27 -59.81 7.15
C GLU A 227 -17.22 -60.25 8.19
N ARG A 228 -15.93 -60.13 7.86
CA ARG A 228 -14.84 -60.41 8.79
C ARG A 228 -14.70 -59.33 9.87
N LEU A 229 -14.89 -58.06 9.54
CA LEU A 229 -14.90 -56.95 10.51
C LEU A 229 -16.06 -57.08 11.51
N ASP A 230 -17.26 -57.42 11.07
CA ASP A 230 -18.43 -57.68 11.92
C ASP A 230 -18.19 -58.84 12.89
N LEU A 231 -17.41 -59.85 12.49
CA LEU A 231 -16.97 -60.94 13.35
C LEU A 231 -15.90 -60.48 14.36
N PHE A 232 -15.00 -59.57 13.96
CA PHE A 232 -14.04 -58.94 14.88
C PHE A 232 -14.71 -58.01 15.90
N GLU A 233 -15.69 -57.19 15.50
CA GLU A 233 -16.41 -56.28 16.40
C GLU A 233 -17.13 -57.05 17.52
N LYS A 234 -17.75 -58.19 17.18
CA LYS A 234 -18.39 -59.12 18.14
C LYS A 234 -17.42 -59.78 19.13
N HIS A 235 -16.11 -59.60 18.99
CA HIS A 235 -15.09 -60.21 19.85
C HIS A 235 -14.26 -59.18 20.65
N GLN A 236 -14.56 -57.88 20.55
CA GLN A 236 -13.74 -56.84 21.20
C GLN A 236 -14.42 -56.08 22.34
N VAL A 237 -14.14 -56.53 23.56
CA VAL A 237 -14.31 -55.71 24.78
C VAL A 237 -13.17 -54.67 24.91
N SER A 238 -12.00 -54.93 24.32
CA SER A 238 -10.80 -54.09 24.43
C SER A 238 -10.81 -52.84 23.55
N GLN A 239 -11.38 -52.88 22.33
CA GLN A 239 -11.34 -51.73 21.40
C GLN A 239 -12.10 -50.50 21.90
N LYS A 240 -13.08 -50.65 22.80
CA LYS A 240 -13.79 -49.51 23.39
C LYS A 240 -12.84 -48.61 24.17
N GLN A 241 -11.82 -49.17 24.83
CA GLN A 241 -10.79 -48.39 25.51
C GLN A 241 -9.88 -47.68 24.50
N GLU A 242 -9.53 -48.32 23.38
CA GLU A 242 -8.71 -47.72 22.33
C GLU A 242 -9.42 -46.57 21.60
N ILE A 243 -10.72 -46.71 21.31
CA ILE A 243 -11.57 -45.64 20.77
C ILE A 243 -11.74 -44.50 21.79
N HIS A 244 -11.96 -44.82 23.07
CA HIS A 244 -11.99 -43.79 24.11
C HIS A 244 -10.64 -43.06 24.23
N ASN A 245 -9.52 -43.77 24.17
CA ASN A 245 -8.18 -43.16 24.22
C ASN A 245 -7.90 -42.30 22.98
N SER A 246 -8.37 -42.70 21.79
CA SER A 246 -8.30 -41.89 20.56
C SER A 246 -9.13 -40.61 20.70
N ASN A 247 -10.35 -40.70 21.24
CA ASN A 247 -11.22 -39.54 21.45
C ASN A 247 -10.68 -38.62 22.57
N ILE A 248 -10.06 -39.18 23.60
CA ILE A 248 -9.36 -38.43 24.66
C ILE A 248 -8.16 -37.70 24.05
N SER A 249 -7.33 -38.38 23.24
CA SER A 249 -6.19 -37.77 22.57
C SER A 249 -6.60 -36.67 21.57
N GLU A 250 -7.72 -36.84 20.84
CA GLU A 250 -8.28 -35.77 20.00
C GLU A 250 -8.80 -34.59 20.84
N MET A 251 -9.41 -34.87 22.00
CA MET A 251 -9.87 -33.83 22.93
C MET A 251 -8.69 -33.10 23.61
N GLU A 252 -7.60 -33.79 23.91
CA GLU A 252 -6.34 -33.21 24.42
C GLU A 252 -5.70 -32.31 23.35
N GLU A 253 -5.57 -32.75 22.10
CA GLU A 253 -5.15 -31.88 20.98
C GLU A 253 -6.08 -30.67 20.77
N MET A 254 -7.39 -30.83 21.01
CA MET A 254 -8.31 -29.70 20.99
C MET A 254 -8.03 -28.74 22.15
N CYS A 255 -7.83 -29.24 23.37
CA CYS A 255 -7.48 -28.42 24.53
C CYS A 255 -6.17 -27.65 24.32
N GLU A 256 -5.09 -28.29 23.83
CA GLU A 256 -3.82 -27.64 23.52
C GLU A 256 -3.97 -26.51 22.48
N ARG A 257 -4.71 -26.76 21.39
CA ARG A 257 -5.02 -25.72 20.38
C ARG A 257 -5.81 -24.56 20.97
N TRP A 258 -6.73 -24.84 21.90
CA TRP A 258 -7.56 -23.83 22.53
C TRP A 258 -6.84 -23.06 23.64
N GLU A 259 -5.83 -23.64 24.30
CA GLU A 259 -5.01 -22.95 25.31
C GLU A 259 -4.30 -21.71 24.73
N ILE A 260 -3.76 -21.83 23.52
CA ILE A 260 -3.16 -20.70 22.77
C ILE A 260 -4.21 -19.60 22.51
N ILE A 261 -5.44 -19.99 22.15
CA ILE A 261 -6.55 -19.07 21.87
C ILE A 261 -7.06 -18.41 23.16
N ILE A 262 -7.15 -19.15 24.26
CA ILE A 262 -7.58 -18.65 25.58
C ILE A 262 -6.65 -17.54 26.07
N ASN A 263 -5.33 -17.66 25.83
CA ASN A 263 -4.37 -16.61 26.17
C ASN A 263 -4.55 -15.32 25.34
N GLN A 264 -5.10 -15.40 24.12
CA GLN A 264 -5.35 -14.25 23.25
C GLN A 264 -6.78 -13.68 23.39
N LEU A 265 -7.74 -14.49 23.85
CA LEU A 265 -9.15 -14.12 23.94
C LEU A 265 -9.43 -12.85 24.78
N PRO A 266 -8.77 -12.61 25.95
CA PRO A 266 -8.93 -11.36 26.69
C PRO A 266 -8.51 -10.12 25.90
N LEU A 267 -7.45 -10.21 25.09
CA LEU A 267 -6.96 -9.11 24.25
C LEU A 267 -7.95 -8.82 23.10
N ILE A 268 -8.52 -9.87 22.50
CA ILE A 268 -9.57 -9.74 21.48
C ILE A 268 -10.82 -9.08 22.09
N ILE A 269 -11.26 -9.52 23.28
CA ILE A 269 -12.41 -8.92 23.99
C ILE A 269 -12.14 -7.45 24.34
N LEU A 270 -10.93 -7.10 24.80
CA LEU A 270 -10.56 -5.70 25.06
C LEU A 270 -10.65 -4.86 23.78
N ARG A 271 -10.11 -5.37 22.66
CA ARG A 271 -10.16 -4.69 21.35
C ARG A 271 -11.59 -4.55 20.83
N LEU A 272 -12.45 -5.55 21.02
CA LEU A 272 -13.86 -5.48 20.67
C LEU A 272 -14.64 -4.49 21.54
N LYS A 273 -14.31 -4.37 22.84
CA LYS A 273 -14.86 -3.30 23.71
C LYS A 273 -14.44 -1.92 23.25
N ALA A 274 -13.16 -1.72 22.89
CA ALA A 274 -12.68 -0.45 22.33
C ALA A 274 -13.36 -0.13 20.98
N LEU A 275 -13.55 -1.13 20.11
CA LEU A 275 -14.28 -0.98 18.86
C LEU A 275 -15.76 -0.61 19.09
N LYS A 276 -16.41 -1.19 20.11
CA LYS A 276 -17.79 -0.82 20.50
C LYS A 276 -17.89 0.64 20.94
N ILE A 277 -16.93 1.14 21.71
CA ILE A 277 -16.89 2.56 22.11
C ILE A 277 -16.74 3.45 20.88
N CYS A 278 -15.84 3.11 19.96
CA CYS A 278 -15.68 3.84 18.69
C CYS A 278 -16.96 3.81 17.83
N GLU A 279 -17.72 2.72 17.85
CA GLU A 279 -19.01 2.61 17.16
C GLU A 279 -20.10 3.48 17.83
N GLU A 280 -20.13 3.54 19.16
CA GLU A 280 -21.02 4.45 19.92
C GLU A 280 -20.68 5.93 19.64
N GLU A 281 -19.40 6.27 19.59
CA GLU A 281 -18.91 7.60 19.16
C GLU A 281 -19.31 7.92 17.70
N ARG A 282 -19.20 6.95 16.79
CA ARG A 282 -19.63 7.10 15.38
C ARG A 282 -21.12 7.39 15.26
N ILE A 283 -21.95 6.71 16.04
CA ILE A 283 -23.40 6.95 16.10
C ILE A 283 -23.70 8.35 16.67
N SER A 284 -23.04 8.74 17.76
CA SER A 284 -23.16 10.08 18.34
C SER A 284 -22.76 11.19 17.35
N LEU A 285 -21.64 11.02 16.65
CA LEU A 285 -21.18 11.93 15.61
C LEU A 285 -22.17 12.03 14.45
N LYS A 286 -22.74 10.91 14.00
CA LYS A 286 -23.77 10.87 12.96
C LYS A 286 -24.97 11.72 13.36
N ASN A 287 -25.48 11.55 14.58
CA ASN A 287 -26.63 12.31 15.08
C ASN A 287 -26.30 13.82 15.13
N ARG A 288 -25.12 14.19 15.66
CA ARG A 288 -24.66 15.60 15.68
C ARG A 288 -24.46 16.20 14.28
N LEU A 289 -24.09 15.39 13.29
CA LEU A 289 -23.97 15.82 11.89
C LEU A 289 -25.37 16.04 11.26
N GLU A 290 -26.35 15.21 11.62
CA GLU A 290 -27.74 15.38 11.21
C GLU A 290 -28.36 16.64 11.82
N GLU A 291 -28.15 16.90 13.11
CA GLU A 291 -28.50 18.17 13.77
C GLU A 291 -27.82 19.37 13.08
N LEU A 292 -26.51 19.28 12.80
CA LEU A 292 -25.78 20.36 12.12
C LEU A 292 -26.33 20.62 10.71
N LYS A 293 -26.73 19.58 9.98
CA LYS A 293 -27.37 19.69 8.67
C LYS A 293 -28.75 20.35 8.76
N GLU A 294 -29.53 20.04 9.79
CA GLU A 294 -30.79 20.74 10.09
C GLU A 294 -30.53 22.23 10.36
N LYS A 295 -29.52 22.57 11.16
CA LYS A 295 -29.13 23.97 11.42
C LYS A 295 -28.61 24.70 10.18
N GLN A 296 -27.86 24.03 9.31
CA GLN A 296 -27.43 24.59 8.02
C GLN A 296 -28.64 24.88 7.13
N SER A 297 -29.59 23.96 7.01
CA SER A 297 -30.86 24.19 6.29
C SER A 297 -31.66 25.34 6.90
N GLN A 298 -31.74 25.45 8.23
CA GLN A 298 -32.39 26.58 8.90
C GLN A 298 -31.70 27.92 8.59
N ILE A 299 -30.36 27.96 8.58
CA ILE A 299 -29.59 29.16 8.21
C ILE A 299 -29.79 29.52 6.73
N GLU A 300 -29.82 28.56 5.82
CA GLU A 300 -30.07 28.78 4.39
C GLU A 300 -31.50 29.30 4.13
N ASN A 301 -32.49 28.76 4.86
CA ASN A 301 -33.87 29.24 4.85
C ASN A 301 -34.02 30.65 5.46
N LEU A 302 -33.19 31.03 6.44
CA LEU A 302 -33.15 32.39 6.95
C LEU A 302 -32.44 33.34 5.97
N LEU A 303 -31.28 32.94 5.42
CA LEU A 303 -30.52 33.74 4.48
C LEU A 303 -31.32 34.06 3.21
N SER A 304 -32.07 33.09 2.69
CA SER A 304 -32.98 33.30 1.55
C SER A 304 -34.14 34.25 1.90
N LYS A 305 -34.78 34.11 3.07
CA LYS A 305 -35.79 35.08 3.57
C LYS A 305 -35.24 36.49 3.70
N HIS A 306 -34.06 36.65 4.31
CA HIS A 306 -33.39 37.95 4.46
C HIS A 306 -33.00 38.56 3.09
N ASN A 307 -32.60 37.74 2.12
CA ASN A 307 -32.31 38.18 0.75
C ASN A 307 -33.58 38.69 0.04
N ILE A 308 -34.72 38.01 0.21
CA ILE A 308 -36.03 38.48 -0.29
C ILE A 308 -36.42 39.81 0.38
N GLN A 309 -36.32 39.91 1.70
CA GLN A 309 -36.61 41.16 2.43
C GLN A 309 -35.70 42.32 2.00
N LEU A 310 -34.41 42.06 1.74
CA LEU A 310 -33.48 43.08 1.26
C LEU A 310 -33.82 43.53 -0.19
N LYS A 311 -34.29 42.61 -1.05
CA LYS A 311 -34.79 42.95 -2.39
C LYS A 311 -36.06 43.80 -2.31
N GLU A 312 -37.01 43.47 -1.44
CA GLU A 312 -38.19 44.31 -1.22
C GLU A 312 -37.82 45.70 -0.67
N PHE A 313 -36.88 45.75 0.28
CA PHE A 313 -36.42 47.00 0.88
C PHE A 313 -35.73 47.91 -0.15
N THR A 314 -34.82 47.35 -0.96
CA THR A 314 -34.15 48.09 -2.04
C THR A 314 -35.13 48.52 -3.14
N GLN A 315 -36.14 47.71 -3.48
CA GLN A 315 -37.23 48.13 -4.37
C GLN A 315 -38.04 49.29 -3.78
N LYS A 316 -38.48 49.20 -2.51
CA LYS A 316 -39.21 50.26 -1.80
C LYS A 316 -38.38 51.56 -1.73
N PHE A 317 -37.09 51.48 -1.42
CA PHE A 317 -36.18 52.63 -1.45
C PHE A 317 -36.05 53.23 -2.85
N THR A 318 -35.90 52.41 -3.90
CA THR A 318 -35.81 52.89 -5.29
C THR A 318 -37.12 53.57 -5.73
N GLN A 319 -38.28 53.05 -5.33
CA GLN A 319 -39.58 53.67 -5.57
C GLN A 319 -39.71 55.00 -4.82
N ASN A 320 -39.35 55.03 -3.53
CA ASN A 320 -39.38 56.24 -2.72
C ASN A 320 -38.46 57.34 -3.28
N ILE A 321 -37.24 56.99 -3.72
CA ILE A 321 -36.31 57.93 -4.37
C ILE A 321 -36.93 58.50 -5.66
N LYS A 322 -37.55 57.68 -6.51
CA LYS A 322 -38.24 58.17 -7.72
C LYS A 322 -39.40 59.11 -7.40
N ILE A 323 -40.18 58.82 -6.35
CA ILE A 323 -41.26 59.71 -5.88
C ILE A 323 -40.69 61.03 -5.36
N ILE A 324 -39.58 60.99 -4.62
CA ILE A 324 -38.87 62.19 -4.15
C ILE A 324 -38.32 63.01 -5.33
N GLU A 325 -37.70 62.38 -6.33
CA GLU A 325 -37.25 63.04 -7.56
C GLU A 325 -38.42 63.69 -8.32
N GLU A 326 -39.56 63.01 -8.45
CA GLU A 326 -40.75 63.55 -9.11
C GLU A 326 -41.33 64.75 -8.32
N ASN A 327 -41.34 64.67 -6.99
CA ASN A 327 -41.78 65.77 -6.12
C ASN A 327 -40.82 66.97 -6.15
N ILE A 328 -39.50 66.74 -6.20
CA ILE A 328 -38.50 67.79 -6.39
C ILE A 328 -38.70 68.46 -7.76
N ARG A 329 -38.87 67.69 -8.85
CA ARG A 329 -39.18 68.25 -10.18
C ARG A 329 -40.47 69.08 -10.19
N LYS A 330 -41.51 68.66 -9.45
CA LYS A 330 -42.75 69.44 -9.28
C LYS A 330 -42.48 70.75 -8.53
N LEU A 331 -41.69 70.73 -7.46
CA LEU A 331 -41.24 71.92 -6.75
C LEU A 331 -40.42 72.86 -7.65
N ASP A 332 -39.41 72.36 -8.35
CA ASP A 332 -38.59 73.13 -9.28
C ASP A 332 -39.41 73.77 -10.40
N SER A 333 -40.36 73.03 -10.99
CA SER A 333 -41.28 73.58 -11.99
C SER A 333 -42.18 74.67 -11.42
N SER A 334 -42.59 74.56 -10.15
CA SER A 334 -43.38 75.56 -9.45
C SER A 334 -42.55 76.82 -9.16
N ILE A 335 -41.30 76.66 -8.69
CA ILE A 335 -40.34 77.76 -8.47
C ILE A 335 -40.02 78.46 -9.80
N ALA A 336 -39.82 77.73 -10.90
CA ALA A 336 -39.62 78.28 -12.24
C ALA A 336 -40.85 79.07 -12.74
N SER A 337 -42.07 78.60 -12.41
CA SER A 337 -43.31 79.31 -12.75
C SER A 337 -43.51 80.62 -11.96
N LEU A 338 -43.07 80.64 -10.69
CA LEU A 338 -43.12 81.82 -9.81
C LEU A 338 -42.05 82.85 -10.17
N THR A 339 -40.85 82.41 -10.52
CA THR A 339 -39.74 83.30 -10.94
C THR A 339 -39.97 83.93 -12.31
N ARG A 340 -40.75 83.31 -13.20
CA ARG A 340 -41.23 83.90 -14.48
C ARG A 340 -42.44 84.85 -14.33
N LYS A 341 -42.98 85.04 -13.12
CA LYS A 341 -44.15 85.91 -12.85
C LYS A 341 -43.78 87.24 -12.17
N LYS A 342 -42.49 87.57 -12.14
CA LYS A 342 -41.94 88.91 -11.88
C LYS A 342 -41.33 89.45 -13.17
#